data_AF-Q937N4-F1
#
_entry.id   AF-Q937N4-F1
#
_cell.length_a   1.000
_cell.length_b   1.000
_cell.length_c   1.000
_cell.angle_alpha   90.00
_cell.angle_beta   90.00
_cell.angle_gamma   90.00
#
_symmetry.space_group_name_H-M   'P 1'
#
loop_
_entity.id
_entity.type
_entity.pdbx_description
1 polymer ?
#
loop_
_entity_poly.entity_id
_entity_poly.type
_entity_poly.pdbx_seq_one_letter_code
_entity_poly.pdbx_strand_id
1 'polypeptide(L)'
;MAWRLMYYAMLAMAAHLKKGHTELPLVAPLLFYHGEVRPYPYSNRWLDCFTLPEQAARLYHQAFPLVDVSVLSDEEILTHKGVALMELVQKHIRCRDMQEWLLQLVELLNAGYNTTEQRNVVLRYILLNGHTPDLSQFVHQLIEQSPEHETMLMTIAEQLEQKGLERGIKQGIELGREEGREECLEEGREEGIELGREKGKVETARALLRHGVSLDIIVASTGLSRDKIEMLKH
;
A
#
# COMPACT_ATOMS: atom_id res chain seq x y z
N MET A 1 -19.69 35.83 -1.42
CA MET A 1 -20.56 35.04 -0.50
C MET A 1 -21.01 33.73 -1.12
N ALA A 2 -21.44 33.72 -2.39
CA ALA A 2 -21.91 32.52 -3.10
C ALA A 2 -20.99 31.29 -3.01
N TRP A 3 -19.67 31.45 -3.15
CA TRP A 3 -18.72 30.33 -2.95
C TRP A 3 -18.81 29.68 -1.56
N ARG A 4 -18.91 30.49 -0.50
CA ARG A 4 -19.01 29.98 0.88
C ARG A 4 -20.28 29.17 1.09
N LEU A 5 -21.38 29.57 0.48
CA LEU A 5 -22.64 28.81 0.53
C LEU A 5 -22.49 27.44 -0.14
N MET A 6 -21.83 27.36 -1.30
CA MET A 6 -21.56 26.10 -1.98
C MET A 6 -20.63 25.20 -1.15
N TYR A 7 -19.57 25.78 -0.59
CA TYR A 7 -18.65 25.07 0.31
C TYR A 7 -19.39 24.46 1.52
N TYR A 8 -20.26 25.22 2.19
CA TYR A 8 -21.04 24.70 3.31
C TYR A 8 -22.05 23.64 2.89
N ALA A 9 -22.66 23.75 1.70
CA ALA A 9 -23.55 22.74 1.17
C ALA A 9 -22.82 21.40 0.95
N MET A 10 -21.64 21.43 0.32
CA MET A 10 -20.79 20.25 0.12
C MET A 10 -20.32 19.64 1.44
N LEU A 11 -19.95 20.47 2.42
CA LEU A 11 -19.58 19.99 3.76
C LEU A 11 -20.75 19.29 4.47
N ALA A 12 -21.96 19.83 4.38
CA ALA A 12 -23.15 19.22 4.96
C ALA A 12 -23.45 17.85 4.31
N MET A 13 -23.35 17.78 2.98
CA MET A 13 -23.46 16.53 2.23
C MET A 13 -22.41 15.50 2.65
N ALA A 14 -21.13 15.90 2.75
CA ALA A 14 -20.05 15.03 3.19
C ALA A 14 -20.22 14.54 4.63
N ALA A 15 -20.69 15.40 5.53
CA ALA A 15 -20.99 15.03 6.91
C ALA A 15 -22.14 14.03 7.02
N HIS A 16 -23.12 14.09 6.11
CA HIS A 16 -24.20 13.11 6.02
C HIS A 16 -23.65 11.73 5.64
N LEU A 17 -22.84 11.63 4.59
CA LEU A 17 -22.22 10.36 4.18
C LEU A 17 -21.34 9.76 5.28
N LYS A 18 -20.57 10.57 6.00
CA LYS A 18 -19.74 10.12 7.13
C LYS A 18 -20.52 9.47 8.28
N LYS A 19 -21.84 9.72 8.38
CA LYS A 19 -22.70 9.07 9.37
C LYS A 19 -23.19 7.68 8.95
N GLY A 20 -22.75 7.17 7.80
CA GLY A 20 -23.11 5.85 7.28
C GLY A 20 -24.28 5.85 6.30
N HIS A 21 -24.77 7.02 5.89
CA HIS A 21 -25.76 7.12 4.82
C HIS A 21 -25.11 6.89 3.45
N THR A 22 -25.87 6.27 2.53
CA THR A 22 -25.37 5.85 1.22
C THR A 22 -25.69 6.83 0.08
N GLU A 23 -26.59 7.79 0.31
CA GLU A 23 -27.04 8.75 -0.69
C GLU A 23 -26.79 10.20 -0.23
N LEU A 24 -26.70 11.13 -1.19
CA LEU A 24 -26.52 12.55 -0.91
C LEU A 24 -27.85 13.22 -0.56
N PRO A 25 -27.92 14.04 0.51
CA PRO A 25 -29.11 14.83 0.80
C PRO A 25 -29.14 16.09 -0.07
N LEU A 26 -30.35 16.55 -0.41
CA LEU A 26 -30.51 17.87 -1.03
C LEU A 26 -30.28 18.97 0.03
N VAL A 27 -29.32 19.86 -0.22
CA VAL A 27 -29.01 20.99 0.66
C VAL A 27 -29.35 22.29 -0.06
N ALA A 28 -30.29 23.07 0.49
CA ALA A 28 -30.70 24.36 -0.06
C ALA A 28 -29.96 25.51 0.65
N PRO A 29 -28.97 26.17 0.00
CA PRO A 29 -28.30 27.32 0.58
C PRO A 29 -29.20 28.56 0.55
N LEU A 30 -29.44 29.16 1.71
CA LEU A 30 -30.20 30.41 1.85
C LEU A 30 -29.30 31.51 2.44
N LEU A 31 -29.33 32.69 1.82
CA LEU A 31 -28.60 33.87 2.30
C LEU A 31 -29.60 34.92 2.81
N PHE A 32 -29.63 35.11 4.13
CA PHE A 32 -30.33 36.23 4.74
C PHE A 32 -29.38 37.43 4.82
N TYR A 33 -29.70 38.50 4.09
CA TYR A 33 -28.90 39.72 4.05
C TYR A 33 -29.61 40.88 4.76
N HIS A 34 -28.92 41.53 5.69
CA HIS A 34 -29.40 42.69 6.43
C HIS A 34 -28.32 43.80 6.50
N GLY A 35 -27.69 44.09 5.37
CA GLY A 35 -26.67 45.15 5.30
C GLY A 35 -27.25 46.53 4.98
N GLU A 36 -26.37 47.53 5.05
CA GLU A 36 -26.68 48.93 4.76
C GLU A 36 -26.88 49.19 3.26
N VAL A 37 -26.09 48.54 2.40
CA VAL A 37 -26.19 48.68 0.94
C VAL A 37 -27.40 47.91 0.42
N ARG A 38 -28.35 48.59 -0.23
CA ARG A 38 -29.61 48.00 -0.69
C ARG A 38 -29.92 48.41 -2.14
N PRO A 39 -30.24 47.45 -3.04
CA PRO A 39 -30.35 46.00 -2.82
C PRO A 39 -28.99 45.31 -2.62
N TYR A 40 -28.99 44.02 -2.27
CA TYR A 40 -27.78 43.21 -2.13
C TYR A 40 -26.89 43.34 -3.40
N PRO A 41 -25.64 43.82 -3.30
CA PRO A 41 -24.89 44.25 -4.48
C PRO A 41 -24.03 43.15 -5.13
N TYR A 42 -24.04 41.93 -4.62
CA TYR A 42 -23.15 40.85 -5.08
C TYR A 42 -23.91 39.71 -5.75
N SER A 43 -23.23 38.90 -6.57
CA SER A 43 -23.83 37.70 -7.15
C SER A 43 -24.06 36.60 -6.11
N ASN A 44 -25.22 35.94 -6.22
CA ASN A 44 -25.56 34.71 -5.50
C ASN A 44 -25.23 33.44 -6.30
N ARG A 45 -24.78 33.56 -7.56
CA ARG A 45 -24.35 32.43 -8.38
C ARG A 45 -22.87 32.17 -8.12
N TRP A 46 -22.56 31.02 -7.55
CA TRP A 46 -21.17 30.67 -7.19
C TRP A 46 -20.23 30.60 -8.40
N LEU A 47 -20.76 30.28 -9.59
CA LEU A 47 -20.00 30.25 -10.85
C LEU A 47 -19.47 31.63 -11.26
N ASP A 48 -20.07 32.72 -10.77
CA ASP A 48 -19.58 34.08 -11.06
C ASP A 48 -18.31 34.40 -10.27
N CYS A 49 -17.86 33.49 -9.39
CA CYS A 49 -16.57 33.59 -8.71
C CYS A 49 -15.38 33.14 -9.57
N PHE A 50 -15.62 32.53 -10.75
CA PHE A 50 -14.54 32.17 -11.68
C PHE A 50 -14.19 33.34 -12.58
N THR A 51 -12.94 33.39 -13.05
CA THR A 51 -12.51 34.33 -14.10
C THR A 51 -13.22 34.07 -15.44
N LEU A 52 -13.72 32.84 -15.64
CA LEU A 52 -14.41 32.38 -16.84
C LEU A 52 -15.74 31.67 -16.47
N PRO A 53 -16.80 32.41 -16.10
CA PRO A 53 -18.04 31.85 -15.56
C PRO A 53 -18.80 30.92 -16.52
N GLU A 54 -18.76 31.20 -17.83
CA GLU A 54 -19.45 30.38 -18.84
C GLU A 54 -18.78 29.01 -19.01
N GLN A 55 -17.44 28.98 -19.05
CA GLN A 55 -16.65 27.75 -19.09
C GLN A 55 -16.86 26.92 -17.82
N ALA A 56 -16.86 27.58 -16.65
CA ALA A 56 -17.19 26.91 -15.39
C ALA A 56 -18.60 26.31 -15.43
N ALA A 57 -19.60 27.04 -15.94
CA ALA A 57 -20.96 26.52 -16.07
C ALA A 57 -21.03 25.29 -16.97
N ARG A 58 -20.32 25.28 -18.11
CA ARG A 58 -20.26 24.11 -19.00
C ARG A 58 -19.68 22.88 -18.31
N LEU A 59 -18.69 23.07 -17.45
CA LEU A 59 -18.05 21.98 -16.71
C LEU A 59 -18.91 21.46 -15.55
N TYR A 60 -19.47 22.37 -14.73
CA TYR A 60 -20.13 22.01 -13.48
C TYR A 60 -21.63 21.72 -13.62
N HIS A 61 -22.25 21.99 -14.77
CA HIS A 61 -23.64 21.63 -15.05
C HIS A 61 -23.79 20.36 -15.90
N GLN A 62 -22.70 19.72 -16.28
CA GLN A 62 -22.71 18.50 -17.09
C GLN A 62 -22.12 17.33 -16.29
N ALA A 63 -22.23 16.12 -16.84
CA ALA A 63 -21.46 15.00 -16.34
C ALA A 63 -19.96 15.36 -16.43
N PHE A 64 -19.18 14.97 -15.42
CA PHE A 64 -17.75 15.21 -15.45
C PHE A 64 -17.12 14.45 -16.63
N PRO A 65 -16.19 15.08 -17.37
CA PRO A 65 -15.53 14.42 -18.48
C PRO A 65 -14.72 13.22 -17.98
N LEU A 66 -14.85 12.08 -18.64
CA LEU A 66 -14.03 10.89 -18.44
C LEU A 66 -13.04 10.78 -19.61
N VAL A 67 -11.75 10.77 -19.30
CA VAL A 67 -10.71 10.43 -20.28
C VAL A 67 -10.37 8.95 -20.08
N ASP A 68 -10.96 8.09 -20.91
CA ASP A 68 -10.69 6.66 -20.89
C ASP A 68 -9.48 6.34 -21.77
N VAL A 69 -8.29 6.35 -21.17
CA VAL A 69 -7.04 6.05 -21.88
C VAL A 69 -6.95 4.62 -22.40
N SER A 70 -7.83 3.70 -21.95
CA SER A 70 -7.79 2.30 -22.38
C SER A 70 -8.31 2.10 -23.81
N VAL A 71 -9.16 3.02 -24.29
CA VAL A 71 -9.75 2.94 -25.64
C VAL A 71 -9.00 3.77 -26.68
N LEU A 72 -8.11 4.68 -26.26
CA LEU A 72 -7.30 5.51 -27.15
C LEU A 72 -6.18 4.67 -27.76
N SER A 73 -5.83 4.90 -29.03
CA SER A 73 -4.62 4.29 -29.63
C SER A 73 -3.35 4.99 -29.16
N ASP A 74 -2.18 4.35 -29.29
CA ASP A 74 -0.92 5.02 -28.92
C ASP A 74 -0.64 6.18 -29.87
N GLU A 75 -0.94 6.03 -31.16
CA GLU A 75 -0.83 7.08 -32.17
C GLU A 75 -1.72 8.28 -31.86
N GLU A 76 -2.95 8.04 -31.37
CA GLU A 76 -3.86 9.10 -30.94
C GLU A 76 -3.29 9.84 -29.72
N ILE A 77 -2.82 9.11 -28.70
CA ILE A 77 -2.20 9.69 -27.50
C ILE A 77 -1.03 10.59 -27.86
N LEU A 78 -0.15 10.17 -28.78
CA LEU A 78 1.01 10.97 -29.20
C LEU A 78 0.63 12.35 -29.77
N THR A 79 -0.60 12.54 -30.25
CA THR A 79 -1.09 13.84 -30.74
C THR A 79 -1.46 14.82 -29.62
N HIS A 80 -1.62 14.36 -28.37
CA HIS A 80 -2.14 15.16 -27.25
C HIS A 80 -1.11 16.09 -26.59
N LYS A 81 0.11 16.18 -27.13
CA LYS A 81 1.17 17.09 -26.66
C LYS A 81 1.51 16.88 -25.19
N GLY A 82 1.41 17.91 -24.34
CA GLY A 82 1.88 17.85 -22.95
C GLY A 82 1.12 16.87 -22.03
N VAL A 83 -0.10 16.47 -22.37
CA VAL A 83 -0.84 15.46 -21.58
C VAL A 83 -0.54 14.03 -22.03
N ALA A 84 -0.03 13.86 -23.25
CA ALA A 84 0.27 12.56 -23.86
C ALA A 84 1.22 11.72 -22.99
N LEU A 85 2.22 12.35 -22.37
CA LEU A 85 3.19 11.67 -21.50
C LEU A 85 2.48 10.95 -20.34
N MET A 86 1.51 11.62 -19.71
CA MET A 86 0.77 11.04 -18.59
C MET A 86 -0.24 9.99 -19.06
N GLU A 87 -0.89 10.21 -20.20
CA GLU A 87 -1.84 9.26 -20.78
C GLU A 87 -1.19 7.95 -21.20
N LEU A 88 -0.05 8.03 -21.90
CA LEU A 88 0.73 6.87 -22.34
C LEU A 88 1.14 6.02 -21.13
N VAL A 89 1.68 6.68 -20.09
CA VAL A 89 2.11 6.00 -18.87
C VAL A 89 0.92 5.38 -18.15
N GLN A 90 -0.18 6.11 -17.95
CA GLN A 90 -1.37 5.56 -17.28
C GLN A 90 -1.98 4.38 -18.04
N LYS A 91 -1.94 4.41 -19.37
CA LYS A 91 -2.45 3.31 -20.21
C LYS A 91 -1.63 2.03 -20.03
N HIS A 92 -0.30 2.14 -20.00
CA HIS A 92 0.58 0.97 -20.09
C HIS A 92 1.15 0.48 -18.76
N ILE A 93 1.24 1.32 -17.73
CA ILE A 93 1.97 1.03 -16.48
C ILE A 93 1.54 -0.26 -15.77
N ARG A 94 0.29 -0.72 -15.95
CA ARG A 94 -0.25 -1.96 -15.36
C ARG A 94 -0.44 -3.12 -16.33
N CYS A 95 -0.38 -2.86 -17.63
CA CYS A 95 -0.87 -3.80 -18.64
C CYS A 95 0.25 -4.34 -19.56
N ARG A 96 1.41 -3.68 -19.60
CA ARG A 96 2.50 -4.02 -20.51
C ARG A 96 3.85 -3.91 -19.81
N ASP A 97 4.83 -4.63 -20.35
CA ASP A 97 6.23 -4.42 -20.02
C ASP A 97 6.65 -3.00 -20.43
N MET A 98 7.35 -2.28 -19.56
CA MET A 98 7.91 -0.95 -19.84
C MET A 98 8.74 -0.90 -21.11
N GLN A 99 9.39 -2.03 -21.43
CA GLN A 99 10.22 -2.16 -22.62
C GLN A 99 9.42 -2.00 -23.93
N GLU A 100 8.14 -2.38 -23.95
CA GLU A 100 7.30 -2.36 -25.16
C GLU A 100 6.93 -0.95 -25.63
N TRP A 101 6.99 0.04 -24.73
CA TRP A 101 6.58 1.42 -25.02
C TRP A 101 7.68 2.45 -24.72
N LEU A 102 8.92 1.98 -24.55
CA LEU A 102 10.10 2.83 -24.31
C LEU A 102 10.30 3.86 -25.44
N LEU A 103 10.09 3.48 -26.69
CA LEU A 103 10.26 4.36 -27.84
C LEU A 103 9.30 5.56 -27.78
N GLN A 104 8.01 5.31 -27.53
CA GLN A 104 7.00 6.36 -27.40
C GLN A 104 7.25 7.22 -26.16
N LEU A 105 7.71 6.62 -25.05
CA LEU A 105 8.10 7.37 -23.86
C LEU A 105 9.22 8.37 -24.16
N VAL A 106 10.30 7.91 -24.81
CA VAL A 106 11.45 8.75 -25.18
C VAL A 106 11.01 9.87 -26.12
N GLU A 107 10.18 9.57 -27.12
CA GLU A 107 9.63 10.57 -28.03
C GLU A 107 8.90 11.67 -27.26
N LEU A 108 8.03 11.31 -26.31
CA LEU A 108 7.26 12.27 -25.51
C LEU A 108 8.13 13.05 -24.53
N LEU A 109 9.15 12.43 -23.93
CA LEU A 109 10.10 13.12 -23.05
C LEU A 109 10.90 14.19 -23.83
N ASN A 110 11.32 13.86 -25.05
CA ASN A 110 12.12 14.73 -25.91
C ASN A 110 11.30 15.75 -26.72
N ALA A 111 9.97 15.61 -26.77
CA ALA A 111 9.08 16.52 -27.50
C ALA A 111 9.02 17.94 -26.92
N GLY A 112 9.55 18.17 -25.71
CA GLY A 112 9.67 19.52 -25.12
C GLY A 112 8.35 20.11 -24.61
N TYR A 113 7.27 19.33 -24.52
CA TYR A 113 5.97 19.80 -24.03
C TYR A 113 5.89 19.90 -22.50
N ASN A 114 6.69 19.11 -21.78
CA ASN A 114 6.67 19.03 -20.33
C ASN A 114 7.87 19.74 -19.70
N THR A 115 7.71 20.26 -18.49
CA THR A 115 8.83 20.81 -17.71
C THR A 115 9.70 19.69 -17.14
N THR A 116 10.93 20.01 -16.73
CA THR A 116 11.83 19.05 -16.06
C THR A 116 11.16 18.40 -14.84
N GLU A 117 10.46 19.19 -14.00
CA GLU A 117 9.72 18.67 -12.85
C GLU A 117 8.62 17.68 -13.23
N GLN A 118 7.88 17.95 -14.31
CA GLN A 118 6.84 17.04 -14.79
C GLN A 118 7.46 15.72 -15.30
N ARG A 119 8.54 15.79 -16.08
CA ARG A 119 9.28 14.61 -16.53
C ARG A 119 9.80 13.79 -15.34
N ASN A 120 10.36 14.45 -14.33
CA ASN A 120 10.86 13.81 -13.11
C ASN A 120 9.77 13.05 -12.35
N VAL A 121 8.60 13.65 -12.18
CA VAL A 121 7.47 12.99 -11.50
C VAL A 121 7.02 11.74 -12.25
N VAL A 122 6.92 11.84 -13.59
CA VAL A 122 6.51 10.71 -14.43
C VAL A 122 7.56 9.60 -14.40
N LEU A 123 8.84 9.91 -14.61
CA LEU A 123 9.92 8.92 -14.59
C LEU A 123 10.02 8.22 -13.23
N ARG A 124 9.89 8.96 -12.13
CA ARG A 124 9.83 8.38 -10.80
C ARG A 124 8.64 7.44 -10.63
N TYR A 125 7.47 7.83 -11.15
CA TYR A 125 6.28 7.00 -11.10
C TYR A 125 6.45 5.70 -11.88
N ILE A 126 7.06 5.77 -13.08
CA ILE A 126 7.39 4.61 -13.92
C ILE A 126 8.30 3.65 -13.17
N LEU A 127 9.42 4.12 -12.61
CA LEU A 127 10.37 3.26 -11.90
C LEU A 127 9.79 2.65 -10.61
N LEU A 128 8.81 3.30 -9.99
CA LEU A 128 8.16 2.80 -8.76
C LEU A 128 7.04 1.80 -9.01
N ASN A 129 6.31 1.92 -10.13
CA ASN A 129 5.06 1.19 -10.35
C ASN A 129 5.05 0.36 -11.63
N GLY A 130 5.99 0.59 -12.53
CA GLY A 130 6.06 -0.07 -13.82
C GLY A 130 6.70 -1.45 -13.70
N HIS A 131 6.30 -2.32 -14.62
CA HIS A 131 6.77 -3.69 -14.66
C HIS A 131 7.73 -3.90 -15.83
N THR A 132 8.91 -4.46 -15.55
CA THR A 132 9.82 -4.97 -16.56
C THR A 132 10.70 -6.07 -15.96
N PRO A 133 11.10 -7.10 -16.73
CA PRO A 133 12.05 -8.11 -16.26
C PRO A 133 13.45 -7.56 -15.98
N ASP A 134 13.89 -6.54 -16.72
CA ASP A 134 15.24 -5.96 -16.61
C ASP A 134 15.18 -4.43 -16.48
N LEU A 135 15.06 -3.97 -15.23
CA LEU A 135 14.99 -2.54 -14.92
C LEU A 135 16.30 -1.81 -15.26
N SER A 136 17.44 -2.48 -15.09
CA SER A 136 18.75 -1.90 -15.37
C SER A 136 18.90 -1.62 -16.85
N GLN A 137 18.53 -2.57 -17.71
CA GLN A 137 18.53 -2.37 -19.16
C GLN A 137 17.61 -1.23 -19.57
N PHE A 138 16.38 -1.18 -19.03
CA PHE A 138 15.43 -0.10 -19.31
C PHE A 138 16.00 1.28 -18.95
N VAL A 139 16.56 1.43 -17.75
CA VAL A 139 17.17 2.69 -17.28
C VAL A 139 18.36 3.09 -18.15
N HIS A 140 19.24 2.14 -18.50
CA HIS A 140 20.39 2.42 -19.37
C HIS A 140 19.95 2.94 -20.75
N GLN A 141 18.99 2.29 -21.39
CA GLN A 141 18.50 2.73 -22.71
C GLN A 141 17.78 4.08 -22.63
N LEU A 142 17.04 4.33 -21.56
CA LEU A 142 16.39 5.61 -21.33
C LEU A 142 17.42 6.74 -21.18
N ILE A 143 18.54 6.49 -20.48
CA ILE A 143 19.64 7.46 -20.33
C ILE A 143 20.35 7.68 -21.68
N GLU A 144 20.64 6.62 -22.42
CA GLU A 144 21.28 6.73 -23.75
C GLU A 144 20.47 7.61 -24.71
N GLN A 145 19.14 7.49 -24.68
CA GLN A 145 18.25 8.25 -25.56
C GLN A 145 17.78 9.59 -24.97
N SER A 146 17.95 9.80 -23.66
CA SER A 146 17.58 11.04 -22.95
C SER A 146 18.64 11.41 -21.89
N PRO A 147 19.86 11.83 -22.28
CA PRO A 147 20.98 12.04 -21.34
C PRO A 147 20.72 13.11 -20.28
N GLU A 148 19.83 14.07 -20.54
CA GLU A 148 19.42 15.11 -19.59
C GLU A 148 18.86 14.52 -18.27
N HIS A 149 18.39 13.26 -18.30
CA HIS A 149 17.78 12.59 -17.16
C HIS A 149 18.73 11.71 -16.36
N GLU A 150 20.01 11.56 -16.77
CA GLU A 150 20.98 10.64 -16.15
C GLU A 150 21.12 10.82 -14.65
N THR A 151 21.50 12.01 -14.17
CA THR A 151 21.77 12.25 -12.73
C THR A 151 20.54 11.92 -11.87
N MET A 152 19.35 12.28 -12.35
CA MET A 152 18.10 12.04 -11.65
C MET A 152 17.72 10.55 -11.68
N LEU A 153 17.85 9.89 -12.82
CA LEU A 153 17.57 8.45 -12.96
C LEU A 153 18.51 7.60 -12.09
N MET A 154 19.80 7.94 -12.05
CA MET A 154 20.76 7.29 -11.15
C MET A 154 20.37 7.47 -9.69
N THR A 155 20.01 8.70 -9.28
CA THR A 155 19.55 8.97 -7.91
C THR A 155 18.31 8.15 -7.56
N ILE A 156 17.34 8.01 -8.47
CA ILE A 156 16.15 7.21 -8.23
C ILE A 156 16.49 5.72 -8.15
N ALA A 157 17.35 5.22 -9.05
CA ALA A 157 17.79 3.83 -9.06
C ALA A 157 18.49 3.46 -7.75
N GLU A 158 19.44 4.28 -7.28
CA GLU A 158 20.13 4.10 -5.99
C GLU A 158 19.14 4.08 -4.81
N GLN A 159 18.17 5.01 -4.79
CA GLN A 159 17.14 5.03 -3.75
C GLN A 159 16.24 3.79 -3.76
N LEU A 160 15.93 3.24 -4.94
CA LEU A 160 15.14 2.03 -5.08
C LEU A 160 15.91 0.81 -4.61
N GLU A 161 17.19 0.71 -4.98
CA GLU A 161 18.09 -0.36 -4.53
C GLU A 161 18.23 -0.33 -3.00
N GLN A 162 18.50 0.84 -2.41
CA GLN A 162 18.60 0.99 -0.96
C GLN A 162 17.30 0.58 -0.25
N LYS A 163 16.14 1.04 -0.75
CA LYS A 163 14.84 0.63 -0.19
C LYS A 163 14.57 -0.87 -0.34
N GLY A 164 14.99 -1.46 -1.45
CA GLY A 164 14.92 -2.89 -1.69
C GLY A 164 15.74 -3.67 -0.66
N LEU A 165 16.98 -3.24 -0.42
CA LEU A 165 17.86 -3.82 0.58
C LEU A 165 17.30 -3.68 2.00
N GLU A 166 16.86 -2.48 2.39
CA GLU A 166 16.25 -2.23 3.70
C GLU A 166 15.00 -3.10 3.93
N ARG A 167 14.15 -3.25 2.91
CA ARG A 167 12.99 -4.15 2.97
C ARG A 167 13.40 -5.62 3.09
N GLY A 168 14.38 -6.06 2.30
CA GLY A 168 14.90 -7.42 2.34
C GLY A 168 15.50 -7.77 3.71
N ILE A 169 16.30 -6.87 4.28
CA ILE A 169 16.86 -7.04 5.64
C ILE A 169 15.73 -7.13 6.66
N LYS A 170 14.75 -6.21 6.59
CA LYS A 170 13.63 -6.21 7.54
C LYS A 170 12.81 -7.50 7.46
N GLN A 171 12.48 -7.95 6.25
CA GLN A 171 11.77 -9.20 6.02
C GLN A 171 12.59 -10.41 6.50
N GLY A 172 13.89 -10.45 6.23
CA GLY A 172 14.77 -11.51 6.71
C GLY A 172 14.86 -11.58 8.24
N ILE A 173 14.94 -10.43 8.93
CA ILE A 173 14.92 -10.36 10.39
C ILE A 173 13.57 -10.82 10.96
N GLU A 174 12.47 -10.42 10.32
CA GLU A 174 11.11 -10.81 10.75
C GLU A 174 10.90 -12.30 10.60
N LEU A 175 11.21 -12.86 9.43
CA LEU A 175 11.12 -14.31 9.16
C LEU A 175 12.01 -15.10 10.12
N GLY A 176 13.28 -14.71 10.30
CA GLY A 176 14.19 -15.40 11.21
C GLY A 176 13.76 -15.31 12.69
N ARG A 177 13.03 -14.26 13.08
CA ARG A 177 12.44 -14.16 14.43
C ARG A 177 11.20 -15.04 14.59
N GLU A 178 10.40 -15.21 13.55
CA GLU A 178 9.25 -16.11 13.57
C GLU A 178 9.74 -17.56 13.61
N GLU A 179 10.62 -17.96 12.69
CA GLU A 179 11.21 -19.30 12.66
C GLU A 179 11.89 -19.64 13.99
N GLY A 180 12.75 -18.75 14.51
CA GLY A 180 13.42 -18.99 15.79
C GLY A 180 12.47 -19.01 16.99
N ARG A 181 11.30 -18.36 16.93
CA ARG A 181 10.28 -18.49 17.99
C ARG A 181 9.55 -19.81 17.90
N GLU A 182 9.18 -20.25 16.69
CA GLU A 182 8.51 -21.53 16.49
C GLU A 182 9.39 -22.68 16.93
N GLU A 183 10.67 -22.70 16.53
CA GLU A 183 11.63 -23.73 16.91
C GLU A 183 11.82 -23.81 18.43
N CYS A 184 12.03 -22.66 19.11
CA CYS A 184 12.14 -22.63 20.57
C CYS A 184 10.86 -23.10 21.28
N LEU A 185 9.69 -22.80 20.71
CA LEU A 185 8.41 -23.21 21.29
C LEU A 185 8.17 -24.71 21.11
N GLU A 186 8.62 -25.27 19.99
CA GLU A 186 8.54 -26.70 19.69
C GLU A 186 9.51 -27.50 20.58
N GLU A 187 10.79 -27.12 20.63
CA GLU A 187 11.79 -27.73 21.52
C GLU A 187 11.36 -27.66 22.99
N GLY A 188 10.94 -26.48 23.47
CA GLY A 188 10.49 -26.30 24.84
C GLY A 188 9.24 -27.11 25.18
N ARG A 189 8.36 -27.36 24.19
CA ARG A 189 7.19 -28.22 24.35
C ARG A 189 7.59 -29.69 24.43
N GLU A 190 8.49 -30.15 23.57
CA GLU A 190 8.98 -31.53 23.60
C GLU A 190 9.70 -31.84 24.92
N GLU A 191 10.65 -30.99 25.33
CA GLU A 191 11.35 -31.11 26.61
C GLU A 191 10.37 -31.09 27.79
N GLY A 192 9.37 -30.19 27.76
CA GLY A 192 8.35 -30.11 28.79
C GLY A 192 7.49 -31.37 28.89
N ILE A 193 7.13 -31.99 27.76
CA ILE A 193 6.38 -33.26 27.71
C ILE A 193 7.23 -34.41 28.24
N GLU A 194 8.51 -34.48 27.87
CA GLU A 194 9.41 -35.53 28.32
C GLU A 194 9.66 -35.44 29.83
N LEU A 195 9.97 -34.24 30.34
CA LEU A 195 10.17 -34.01 31.77
C LEU A 195 8.89 -34.31 32.57
N GLY A 196 7.72 -33.95 32.03
CA GLY A 196 6.42 -34.28 32.62
C GLY A 196 6.17 -35.79 32.69
N ARG A 197 6.50 -36.53 31.63
CA ARG A 197 6.41 -38.00 31.61
C ARG A 197 7.33 -38.65 32.65
N GLU A 198 8.58 -38.21 32.75
CA GLU A 198 9.53 -38.74 33.74
C GLU A 198 9.08 -38.44 35.17
N LYS A 199 8.64 -37.21 35.46
CA LYS A 199 8.09 -36.87 36.80
C LYS A 199 6.86 -37.71 37.12
N GLY A 200 5.94 -37.89 36.17
CA GLY A 200 4.74 -38.72 36.35
C GLY A 200 5.06 -40.19 36.66
N LYS A 201 6.08 -40.77 36.01
CA LYS A 201 6.57 -42.13 36.33
C LYS A 201 7.06 -42.22 37.78
N VAL A 202 7.85 -41.24 38.24
CA VAL A 202 8.41 -41.20 39.61
C VAL A 202 7.31 -40.99 40.65
N GLU A 203 6.35 -40.09 40.42
CA GLU A 203 5.22 -39.87 41.32
C GLU A 203 4.35 -41.11 41.46
N THR A 204 4.08 -41.79 40.34
CA THR A 204 3.34 -43.06 40.30
C THR A 204 4.08 -44.14 41.09
N ALA A 205 5.40 -44.29 40.89
CA ALA A 205 6.22 -45.24 41.65
C ALA A 205 6.19 -44.96 43.16
N ARG A 206 6.29 -43.69 43.58
CA ARG A 206 6.16 -43.27 45.00
C ARG A 206 4.78 -43.56 45.58
N ALA A 207 3.71 -43.37 44.81
CA ALA A 207 2.36 -43.71 45.24
C ALA A 207 2.19 -45.22 45.43
N LEU A 208 2.64 -46.04 44.47
CA LEU A 208 2.58 -47.51 44.55
C LEU A 208 3.41 -48.07 45.71
N LEU A 209 4.61 -47.51 45.96
CA LEU A 209 5.45 -47.87 47.12
C LEU A 209 4.75 -47.59 48.45
N ARG A 210 4.08 -46.43 48.59
CA ARG A 210 3.31 -46.07 49.79
C ARG A 210 2.14 -47.02 50.06
N HIS A 211 1.58 -47.62 49.01
CA HIS A 211 0.50 -48.60 49.11
C HIS A 211 0.97 -50.07 49.23
N GLY A 212 2.28 -50.31 49.38
CA GLY A 212 2.82 -51.65 49.65
C GLY A 212 2.84 -52.58 48.43
N VAL A 213 2.77 -52.03 47.21
CA VAL A 213 2.86 -52.81 45.97
C VAL A 213 4.28 -53.38 45.81
N SER A 214 4.41 -54.62 45.31
CA SER A 214 5.71 -55.28 45.17
C SER A 214 6.60 -54.59 44.11
N LEU A 215 7.91 -54.61 44.35
CA LEU A 215 8.91 -53.98 43.49
C LEU A 215 8.83 -54.42 42.03
N ASP A 216 8.59 -55.71 41.77
CA ASP A 216 8.51 -56.24 40.40
C ASP A 216 7.29 -55.70 39.63
N ILE A 217 6.15 -55.47 40.31
CA ILE A 217 4.96 -54.85 39.71
C ILE A 217 5.19 -53.35 39.44
N ILE A 218 5.92 -52.65 40.30
CA ILE A 218 6.23 -51.21 40.12
C ILE A 218 7.19 -51.00 38.95
N VAL A 219 8.21 -51.84 38.80
CA VAL A 219 9.14 -51.83 37.65
C VAL A 219 8.36 -52.04 36.36
N ALA A 220 7.51 -53.07 36.30
CA ALA A 220 6.71 -53.37 35.10
C ALA A 220 5.69 -52.27 34.76
N SER A 221 5.12 -51.61 35.77
CA SER A 221 4.05 -50.61 35.57
C SER A 221 4.58 -49.20 35.24
N THR A 222 5.77 -48.84 35.71
CA THR A 222 6.33 -47.48 35.54
C THR A 222 7.49 -47.42 34.54
N GLY A 223 8.07 -48.57 34.19
CA GLY A 223 9.23 -48.67 33.29
C GLY A 223 10.53 -48.11 33.87
N LEU A 224 10.57 -47.79 35.17
CA LEU A 224 11.76 -47.31 35.87
C LEU A 224 12.67 -48.48 36.28
N SER A 225 13.99 -48.26 36.28
CA SER A 225 14.94 -49.28 36.74
C SER A 225 14.83 -49.53 38.25
N ARG A 226 15.19 -50.75 38.68
CA ARG A 226 15.10 -51.20 40.07
C ARG A 226 15.88 -50.28 41.02
N ASP A 227 17.10 -49.90 40.63
CA ASP A 227 17.97 -48.98 41.38
C ASP A 227 17.33 -47.61 41.60
N LYS A 228 16.67 -47.05 40.57
CA LYS A 228 15.97 -45.76 40.64
C LYS A 228 14.78 -45.81 41.60
N ILE A 229 14.07 -46.94 41.66
CA ILE A 229 12.92 -47.14 42.56
C ILE A 229 13.40 -47.35 44.01
N GLU A 230 14.52 -48.03 44.22
CA GLU A 230 15.11 -48.22 45.55
C GLU A 230 15.62 -46.93 46.16
N MET A 231 16.18 -46.01 45.36
CA MET A 231 16.54 -44.66 45.83
C MET A 231 15.33 -43.81 46.24
N LEU A 232 14.11 -44.15 45.81
CA LEU A 232 12.87 -43.45 46.20
C LEU A 232 12.25 -43.97 47.51
N LYS A 233 12.82 -45.00 48.14
CA LYS A 233 12.37 -45.54 49.44
C LYS A 233 12.84 -44.73 50.65
N HIS A 234 13.82 -43.84 50.47
CA HIS A 234 14.29 -42.89 51.48
C HIS A 234 13.51 -41.58 51.40
#